data_AF-A0A917DXV8-F1
#
_entry.id   AF-A0A917DXV8-F1
#
_cell.length_a   1.000
_cell.length_b   1.000
_cell.length_c   1.000
_cell.angle_alpha   90.00
_cell.angle_beta   90.00
_cell.angle_gamma   90.00
#
_symmetry.space_group_name_H-M   'P 1'
#
loop_
_entity.id
_entity.type
_entity.pdbx_description
1 polymer ?
#
loop_
_entity_poly.entity_id
_entity_poly.type
_entity_poly.pdbx_seq_one_letter_code
_entity_poly.pdbx_strand_id
1 'polypeptide(L)'
;MLYWPLDKSLTHLPKVCDMTKQNCGAVGIQFPRPLMEEIDNLASAKDVSRAEIVRSCVRLALPLIKANITPDIGRLITIAEHTQLALSLLVERNFPDDAEPVLDMAIRNLGEFHG
;
A
#
# COMPACT_ATOMS: atom_id res chain seq x y z
N MET A 1 -23.93 -35.34 -42.48
CA MET A 1 -23.47 -36.41 -41.58
C MET A 1 -21.98 -36.62 -41.83
N LEU A 2 -21.14 -35.98 -41.02
CA LEU A 2 -19.68 -36.19 -41.01
C LEU A 2 -19.27 -36.30 -39.55
N TYR A 3 -18.87 -37.51 -39.19
CA TYR A 3 -18.46 -37.96 -37.87
C TYR A 3 -16.93 -37.86 -37.82
N TRP A 4 -16.38 -37.02 -36.94
CA TRP A 4 -14.94 -36.92 -36.69
C TRP A 4 -14.63 -37.58 -35.34
N PRO A 5 -13.57 -38.41 -35.22
CA PRO A 5 -13.37 -39.25 -34.05
C PRO A 5 -12.82 -38.45 -32.87
N LEU A 6 -13.32 -38.78 -31.68
CA LEU A 6 -12.78 -38.36 -30.39
C LEU A 6 -11.34 -38.89 -30.24
N ASP A 7 -10.36 -37.98 -30.31
CA ASP A 7 -8.99 -38.27 -29.90
C ASP A 7 -8.94 -38.42 -28.37
N LYS A 8 -8.58 -39.63 -27.93
CA LYS A 8 -8.40 -40.02 -26.53
C LYS A 8 -6.95 -39.74 -26.07
N SER A 9 -6.48 -38.50 -26.21
CA SER A 9 -5.11 -38.12 -25.81
C SER A 9 -5.04 -37.07 -24.69
N LEU A 10 -6.17 -36.63 -24.13
CA LEU A 10 -6.21 -35.68 -23.00
C LEU A 10 -6.22 -36.40 -21.63
N THR A 11 -5.19 -37.20 -21.33
CA THR A 11 -4.94 -37.71 -19.95
C THR A 11 -3.72 -37.09 -19.27
N HIS A 12 -3.21 -35.98 -19.79
CA HIS A 12 -2.24 -35.14 -19.09
C HIS A 12 -2.77 -33.71 -18.97
N LEU A 13 -3.95 -33.57 -18.34
CA LEU A 13 -4.23 -32.32 -17.64
C LEU A 13 -3.17 -32.20 -16.54
N PRO A 14 -2.39 -31.12 -16.46
CA PRO A 14 -1.63 -30.85 -15.26
C PRO A 14 -2.65 -30.83 -14.12
N LYS A 15 -2.39 -31.63 -13.09
CA LYS A 15 -3.11 -31.57 -11.81
C LYS A 15 -3.29 -30.09 -11.49
N VAL A 16 -4.52 -29.66 -11.23
CA VAL A 16 -4.81 -28.33 -10.69
C VAL A 16 -3.90 -28.19 -9.47
N CYS A 17 -2.80 -27.47 -9.64
CA CYS A 17 -1.94 -27.11 -8.51
C CYS A 17 -2.80 -26.20 -7.64
N ASP A 18 -3.10 -26.67 -6.44
CA ASP A 18 -3.61 -25.85 -5.34
C ASP A 18 -2.94 -24.48 -5.38
N MET A 19 -3.72 -23.45 -5.69
CA MET A 19 -3.23 -22.11 -5.98
C MET A 19 -2.88 -21.31 -4.71
N THR A 20 -2.49 -21.99 -3.62
CA THR A 20 -2.24 -21.36 -2.30
C THR A 20 -1.00 -21.88 -1.58
N LYS A 21 -0.09 -22.57 -2.27
CA LYS A 21 1.31 -22.61 -1.82
C LYS A 21 2.08 -21.48 -2.50
N GLN A 22 1.87 -20.27 -1.99
CA GLN A 22 2.81 -19.18 -2.21
C GLN A 22 4.20 -19.72 -1.82
N ASN A 23 5.16 -19.71 -2.75
CA ASN A 23 6.54 -20.13 -2.50
C ASN A 23 7.18 -19.17 -1.48
N CYS A 24 6.87 -19.35 -0.21
CA CYS A 24 7.40 -18.57 0.89
C CYS A 24 8.81 -19.07 1.20
N GLY A 25 9.82 -18.43 0.62
CA GLY A 25 11.21 -18.57 1.06
C GLY A 25 11.45 -17.73 2.31
N ALA A 26 12.14 -18.28 3.32
CA ALA A 26 12.60 -17.53 4.47
C ALA A 26 14.02 -17.03 4.22
N VAL A 27 14.24 -15.73 4.38
CA VAL A 27 15.57 -15.10 4.38
C VAL A 27 15.77 -14.46 5.75
N GLY A 28 16.84 -14.85 6.45
CA GLY A 28 17.24 -14.21 7.70
C GLY A 28 17.97 -12.91 7.43
N ILE A 29 17.52 -11.81 8.03
CA ILE A 29 18.16 -10.49 7.94
C ILE A 29 18.49 -10.05 9.36
N GLN A 30 19.70 -9.52 9.55
CA GLN A 30 20.13 -8.91 10.82
C GLN A 30 19.91 -7.40 10.78
N PHE A 31 19.39 -6.87 11.88
CA PHE A 31 19.21 -5.44 12.09
C PHE A 31 20.07 -4.95 13.27
N PRO A 32 20.50 -3.68 13.27
CA PRO A 32 21.10 -3.06 14.45
C PRO A 32 20.15 -3.13 15.66
N ARG A 33 20.71 -3.25 16.87
CA ARG A 33 19.91 -3.34 18.12
C ARG A 33 18.90 -2.20 18.29
N PRO A 34 19.25 -0.91 18.06
CA PRO A 34 18.28 0.18 18.22
C PRO A 34 17.06 0.02 17.31
N LEU A 35 17.28 -0.39 16.06
CA LEU A 35 16.19 -0.61 15.11
C LEU A 35 15.32 -1.82 15.50
N MET A 36 15.92 -2.87 16.07
CA MET A 36 15.16 -3.99 16.62
C MET A 36 14.25 -3.56 17.77
N GLU A 37 14.72 -2.69 18.66
CA GLU A 37 13.92 -2.15 19.76
C GLU A 37 12.74 -1.31 19.24
N GLU A 38 12.96 -0.48 18.22
CA GLU A 38 11.89 0.28 17.55
C GLU A 38 10.83 -0.63 16.91
N ILE A 39 11.27 -1.69 16.21
CA ILE A 39 10.36 -2.68 15.62
C ILE A 39 9.56 -3.41 16.70
N ASP A 40 10.20 -3.80 17.81
CA ASP A 40 9.55 -4.49 18.92
C ASP A 40 8.51 -3.59 19.63
N ASN A 41 8.83 -2.30 19.80
CA ASN A 41 7.90 -1.31 20.34
C ASN A 41 6.68 -1.11 19.42
N LEU A 42 6.91 -0.98 18.11
CA LEU A 42 5.83 -0.86 17.12
C LEU A 42 4.95 -2.11 17.04
N ALA A 43 5.56 -3.29 17.11
CA ALA A 43 4.86 -4.56 17.15
C ALA A 43 3.94 -4.65 18.38
N SER A 44 4.46 -4.27 19.55
CA SER A 44 3.72 -4.25 20.82
C SER A 44 2.58 -3.24 20.80
N ALA A 45 2.82 -2.02 20.29
CA ALA A 45 1.80 -0.97 20.21
C ALA A 45 0.63 -1.33 19.28
N LYS A 46 0.87 -2.16 18.25
CA LYS A 46 -0.13 -2.59 17.28
C LYS A 46 -0.70 -3.98 17.52
N ASP A 47 -0.27 -4.66 18.59
CA ASP A 47 -0.63 -6.06 18.92
C ASP A 47 -0.41 -7.03 17.73
N VAL A 48 0.74 -6.92 17.06
CA VAL A 48 1.11 -7.77 15.92
C VAL A 48 2.51 -8.35 16.09
N SER A 49 2.81 -9.42 15.35
CA SER A 49 4.16 -9.98 15.34
C SER A 49 5.18 -9.03 14.70
N ARG A 50 6.44 -9.09 15.17
CA ARG A 50 7.58 -8.38 14.56
C ARG A 50 7.69 -8.64 13.06
N ALA A 51 7.47 -9.89 12.66
CA ALA A 51 7.53 -10.30 11.26
C ALA A 51 6.48 -9.56 10.42
N GLU A 52 5.31 -9.26 10.98
CA GLU A 52 4.28 -8.52 10.26
C GLU A 52 4.63 -7.04 10.09
N ILE A 53 5.24 -6.42 11.10
CA ILE A 53 5.79 -5.07 10.98
C ILE A 53 6.84 -5.02 9.86
N VAL A 54 7.81 -5.93 9.87
CA VAL A 54 8.86 -5.99 8.83
C VAL A 54 8.27 -6.22 7.45
N ARG A 55 7.31 -7.15 7.31
CA ARG A 55 6.62 -7.37 6.03
C ARG A 55 5.87 -6.14 5.56
N SER A 56 5.22 -5.42 6.47
CA SER A 56 4.49 -4.18 6.14
C SER A 56 5.45 -3.11 5.63
N CYS A 57 6.59 -2.92 6.29
CA CYS A 57 7.64 -2.01 5.83
C CYS A 57 8.17 -2.40 4.44
N VAL A 58 8.43 -3.69 4.20
CA VAL A 58 8.89 -4.16 2.89
C VAL A 58 7.82 -3.99 1.80
N ARG A 59 6.55 -4.28 2.11
CA ARG A 59 5.42 -4.06 1.19
C ARG A 59 5.28 -2.59 0.78
N LEU A 60 5.54 -1.67 1.69
CA LEU A 60 5.53 -0.22 1.42
C LEU A 60 6.77 0.23 0.64
N ALA A 61 7.97 -0.18 1.06
CA ALA A 61 9.22 0.33 0.51
C ALA A 61 9.56 -0.25 -0.86
N LEU A 62 9.25 -1.53 -1.11
CA LEU A 62 9.67 -2.21 -2.34
C LEU A 62 9.11 -1.57 -3.62
N PRO A 63 7.82 -1.19 -3.71
CA PRO A 63 7.29 -0.45 -4.87
C PRO A 63 7.96 0.91 -5.08
N LEU A 64 8.26 1.65 -4.01
CA LEU A 64 8.90 2.96 -4.08
C LEU A 64 10.33 2.84 -4.62
N ILE A 65 11.09 1.86 -4.10
CA ILE A 65 12.45 1.57 -4.57
C ILE A 65 12.43 1.18 -6.05
N LYS A 66 11.47 0.35 -6.48
CA LYS A 66 11.30 -0.01 -7.91
C LYS A 66 11.02 1.19 -8.81
N ALA A 67 10.35 2.20 -8.28
CA ALA A 67 10.09 3.46 -8.99
C ALA A 67 11.26 4.46 -8.91
N ASN A 68 12.41 4.07 -8.32
CA ASN A 68 13.53 4.97 -7.99
C ASN A 68 13.11 6.17 -7.12
N ILE A 69 12.09 5.98 -6.27
CA ILE A 69 11.61 6.97 -5.32
C ILE A 69 12.27 6.67 -3.97
N THR A 70 13.09 7.60 -3.50
CA THR A 70 13.62 7.60 -2.14
C THR A 70 12.80 8.61 -1.34
N PRO A 71 11.82 8.17 -0.54
CA PRO A 71 10.95 9.09 0.18
C PRO A 71 11.73 9.77 1.31
N ASP A 72 11.91 11.09 1.19
CA ASP A 72 12.19 11.95 2.33
C ASP A 72 10.83 12.33 2.95
N ILE A 73 10.51 11.72 4.09
CA ILE A 73 9.22 11.92 4.75
C ILE A 73 9.03 13.37 5.17
N GLY A 74 10.09 14.06 5.63
CA GLY A 74 10.01 15.46 6.00
C GLY A 74 9.64 16.32 4.80
N ARG A 75 10.32 16.09 3.68
CA ARG A 75 10.00 16.79 2.42
C ARG A 75 8.59 16.50 1.91
N LEU A 76 8.12 15.25 2.05
CA LEU A 76 6.76 14.88 1.65
C LEU A 76 5.70 15.59 2.48
N ILE A 77 5.89 15.69 3.81
CA ILE A 77 4.99 16.44 4.70
C ILE A 77 4.96 17.91 4.30
N THR A 78 6.12 18.53 4.10
CA THR A 78 6.18 19.94 3.68
C THR A 78 5.49 20.19 2.35
N ILE A 79 5.64 19.29 1.38
CA ILE A 79 4.92 19.39 0.09
C ILE A 79 3.41 19.28 0.32
N ALA A 80 2.96 18.32 1.14
CA ALA A 80 1.55 18.14 1.43
C ALA A 80 0.94 19.38 2.11
N GLU A 81 1.58 19.92 3.14
CA GLU A 81 1.16 21.14 3.83
C GLU A 81 1.09 22.33 2.88
N HIS A 82 2.15 22.54 2.08
CA HIS A 82 2.18 23.64 1.12
C HIS A 82 1.07 23.52 0.07
N THR A 83 0.81 22.31 -0.41
CA THR A 83 -0.25 22.04 -1.38
C THR A 83 -1.62 22.32 -0.77
N GLN A 84 -1.85 21.89 0.48
CA GLN A 84 -3.10 22.18 1.20
C GLN A 84 -3.32 23.68 1.34
N LEU A 85 -2.31 24.43 1.78
CA LEU A 85 -2.39 25.89 1.91
C LEU A 85 -2.63 26.58 0.56
N ALA A 86 -1.91 26.19 -0.48
CA ALA A 86 -2.07 26.75 -1.81
C ALA A 86 -3.48 26.50 -2.37
N LEU A 87 -4.04 25.30 -2.13
CA LEU A 87 -5.41 24.97 -2.53
C LEU A 87 -6.44 25.80 -1.76
N SER A 88 -6.28 25.99 -0.45
CA SER A 88 -7.18 26.85 0.34
C SER A 88 -7.21 28.28 -0.21
N LEU A 89 -6.05 28.86 -0.49
CA LEU A 89 -5.95 30.21 -1.06
C LEU A 89 -6.57 30.31 -2.46
N LEU A 90 -6.43 29.26 -3.28
CA LEU A 90 -7.05 29.21 -4.61
C LEU A 90 -8.58 29.13 -4.55
N VAL A 91 -9.12 28.36 -3.60
CA VAL A 91 -10.57 28.25 -3.39
C VAL A 91 -11.12 29.58 -2.88
N GLU A 92 -10.52 30.15 -1.83
CA GLU A 92 -10.91 31.46 -1.30
C GLU A 92 -10.89 32.56 -2.36
N ARG A 93 -9.88 32.55 -3.24
CA ARG A 93 -9.75 33.58 -4.28
C ARG A 93 -10.75 33.44 -5.43
N ASN A 94 -10.99 32.21 -5.90
CA ASN A 94 -11.75 31.98 -7.13
C ASN A 94 -13.23 31.68 -6.88
N PHE A 95 -13.55 31.16 -5.69
CA PHE A 95 -14.90 30.77 -5.28
C PHE A 95 -15.17 31.22 -3.83
N PRO A 96 -15.11 32.54 -3.55
CA PRO A 96 -15.22 33.06 -2.19
C PRO A 96 -16.53 32.68 -1.51
N ASP A 97 -17.62 32.59 -2.26
CA ASP A 97 -18.96 32.24 -1.73
C ASP A 97 -19.13 30.73 -1.48
N ASP A 98 -18.30 29.87 -2.12
CA ASP A 98 -18.37 28.41 -2.00
C ASP A 98 -17.22 27.83 -1.15
N ALA A 99 -16.36 28.67 -0.59
CA ALA A 99 -15.16 28.23 0.12
C ALA A 99 -15.46 27.35 1.35
N GLU A 100 -16.40 27.77 2.20
CA GLU A 100 -16.86 26.98 3.35
C GLU A 100 -17.52 25.65 2.92
N PRO A 101 -18.51 25.63 2.00
CA PRO A 101 -19.13 24.39 1.52
C PRO A 101 -18.15 23.39 0.88
N VAL A 102 -17.14 23.89 0.15
CA VAL A 102 -16.12 23.04 -0.50
C VAL A 102 -15.20 22.39 0.54
N LEU A 103 -14.82 23.13 1.58
CA LEU A 103 -14.05 22.59 2.70
C LEU A 103 -14.83 21.50 3.46
N ASP A 104 -16.11 21.74 3.74
CA ASP A 104 -16.99 20.77 4.40
C ASP A 104 -17.15 19.48 3.57
N MET A 105 -17.28 19.62 2.25
CA MET A 105 -17.37 18.48 1.35
C MET A 105 -16.05 17.69 1.26
N ALA A 106 -14.90 18.38 1.28
CA ALA A 106 -13.59 17.73 1.31
C ALA A 106 -13.38 16.94 2.61
N ILE A 107 -13.76 17.51 3.77
CA ILE A 107 -13.68 16.85 5.08
C ILE A 107 -14.60 15.61 5.11
N ARG A 108 -15.84 15.74 4.60
CA ARG A 108 -16.78 14.61 4.53
C ARG A 108 -16.23 13.47 3.68
N ASN A 109 -15.71 13.79 2.49
CA ASN A 109 -15.12 12.78 1.60
C ASN A 109 -13.87 12.13 2.23
N LEU A 110 -13.05 12.87 2.97
CA LEU A 110 -11.88 12.31 3.64
C LEU A 110 -12.27 11.24 4.67
N GLY A 111 -13.34 11.49 5.44
CA GLY A 111 -13.89 10.53 6.40
C GLY A 111 -14.49 9.27 5.75
N GLU A 112 -15.03 9.39 4.54
CA GLU A 112 -15.56 8.24 3.78
C GLU A 112 -14.46 7.36 3.18
N PHE A 113 -13.30 7.94 2.79
CA PHE A 113 -12.21 7.21 2.12
C PHE A 113 -11.09 6.71 3.06
N HIS A 114 -10.93 7.28 4.25
CA HIS A 114 -9.83 6.97 5.18
C HIS A 114 -10.29 6.41 6.55
N GLY A 115 -11.51 5.86 6.62
CA GLY A 115 -12.14 5.30 7.83
C GLY A 115 -11.24 4.47 8.74
#